data_AF-A0A182DYE3-F1
#
_entry.id   AF-A0A182DYE3-F1
#
_cell.length_a   1.000
_cell.length_b   1.000
_cell.length_c   1.000
_cell.angle_alpha   90.00
_cell.angle_beta   90.00
_cell.angle_gamma   90.00
#
_symmetry.space_group_name_H-M   'P 1'
#
loop_
_entity.id
_entity.type
_entity.pdbx_description
1 polymer ?
#
loop_
_entity_poly.entity_id
_entity_poly.type
_entity_poly.pdbx_seq_one_letter_code
_entity_poly.pdbx_strand_id
1 'polypeptide(L)'
;MNIFRIAGDSSHLIAIVILIVNIWRTRSCAGLSGKSQLLYAFVFTSRYLDLFYFISIYNTIMKIFFLVTSYGTVYLMFFKFRATYD
;
A
#
# COMPACT_ATOMS: atom_id res chain seq x y z
N MET A 1 22.39 3.48 1.96
CA MET A 1 21.29 2.60 2.43
C MET A 1 21.86 1.79 3.59
N ASN A 2 21.18 1.68 4.75
CA ASN A 2 21.63 0.82 5.85
C ASN A 2 20.85 -0.51 5.81
N ILE A 3 21.44 -1.60 6.32
CA ILE A 3 20.83 -2.95 6.32
C ILE A 3 19.47 -2.96 7.04
N PHE A 4 19.36 -2.25 8.16
CA PHE A 4 18.11 -2.12 8.92
C PHE A 4 17.02 -1.42 8.11
N ARG A 5 17.39 -0.44 7.27
CA ARG A 5 16.44 0.28 6.43
C ARG A 5 15.90 -0.61 5.31
N ILE A 6 16.78 -1.38 4.66
CA ILE A 6 16.38 -2.33 3.62
C ILE A 6 15.46 -3.42 4.19
N ALA A 7 15.79 -3.94 5.38
CA ALA A 7 14.95 -4.92 6.05
C ALA A 7 13.58 -4.35 6.43
N GLY A 8 13.53 -3.11 6.92
CA GLY A 8 12.27 -2.40 7.21
C GLY A 8 11.40 -2.20 5.97
N ASP A 9 11.99 -1.74 4.87
CA ASP A 9 11.28 -1.53 3.60
C ASP A 9 10.73 -2.86 3.05
N SER A 10 11.53 -3.93 3.13
CA SER A 10 11.12 -5.28 2.71
C SER A 10 9.98 -5.81 3.56
N SER A 11 10.05 -5.65 4.89
CA SER A 11 8.99 -6.05 5.81
C SER A 11 7.68 -5.32 5.51
N HIS A 12 7.75 -4.02 5.22
CA HIS A 12 6.59 -3.22 4.86
C HIS A 12 5.95 -3.68 3.54
N LEU A 13 6.76 -3.96 2.52
CA LEU A 13 6.27 -4.53 1.25
C LEU A 13 5.51 -5.83 1.48
N ILE A 14 6.10 -6.74 2.27
CA ILE A 14 5.52 -8.05 2.57
C ILE A 14 4.17 -7.88 3.27
N ALA A 15 4.07 -6.98 4.25
CA ALA A 15 2.82 -6.72 4.97
C ALA A 15 1.70 -6.24 4.04
N ILE A 16 2.00 -5.33 3.11
CA ILE A 16 1.02 -4.82 2.14
C ILE A 16 0.57 -5.93 1.17
N VAL A 17 1.52 -6.73 0.68
CA VAL A 17 1.21 -7.86 -0.22
C VAL A 17 0.32 -8.88 0.48
N ILE A 18 0.63 -9.24 1.74
CA ILE A 18 -0.19 -10.16 2.53
C ILE A 18 -1.61 -9.62 2.68
N LEU A 19 -1.78 -8.33 2.98
CA LEU A 19 -3.10 -7.71 3.11
C LEU A 19 -3.92 -7.82 1.81
N ILE A 20 -3.33 -7.43 0.68
CA ILE A 20 -4.01 -7.47 -0.63
C ILE A 20 -4.36 -8.91 -1.02
N VAL A 21 -3.43 -9.85 -0.84
CA VAL A 21 -3.64 -11.28 -1.13
C VAL A 21 -4.75 -11.85 -0.24
N ASN A 22 -4.79 -11.48 1.04
CA ASN A 22 -5.82 -11.93 1.96
C ASN A 22 -7.21 -11.43 1.50
N ILE A 23 -7.36 -10.12 1.26
CA ILE A 23 -8.60 -9.53 0.74
C ILE A 23 -9.03 -10.21 -0.57
N TRP A 24 -8.10 -10.48 -1.47
CA TRP A 24 -8.42 -11.09 -2.76
C TRP A 24 -8.81 -12.57 -2.63
N ARG A 25 -8.15 -13.33 -1.76
CA ARG A 25 -8.44 -14.76 -1.54
C ARG A 25 -9.75 -14.97 -0.80
N THR A 26 -10.00 -14.21 0.26
CA THR A 26 -11.25 -14.31 1.03
C THR A 26 -12.42 -13.60 0.36
N ARG A 27 -12.14 -12.74 -0.64
CA ARG A 27 -13.13 -11.90 -1.33
C ARG A 27 -13.90 -11.01 -0.36
N SER A 28 -13.27 -10.68 0.79
CA SER A 28 -13.89 -9.97 1.90
C SER A 28 -12.92 -8.96 2.52
N CYS A 29 -13.47 -7.84 2.97
CA CYS A 29 -12.77 -6.79 3.71
C CYS A 29 -13.30 -6.60 5.14
N ALA A 30 -14.06 -7.57 5.66
CA ALA A 30 -14.67 -7.50 6.99
C ALA A 30 -13.60 -7.38 8.10
N GLY A 31 -13.84 -6.51 9.09
CA GLY A 31 -12.91 -6.27 10.20
C GLY A 31 -11.67 -5.42 9.86
N LEU A 32 -11.55 -4.89 8.64
CA LEU A 32 -10.47 -3.97 8.25
C LEU A 32 -10.95 -2.50 8.25
N SER A 33 -10.19 -1.62 8.89
CA SER A 33 -10.47 -0.18 8.88
C SER A 33 -10.13 0.46 7.53
N GLY A 34 -11.16 0.81 6.75
CA GLY A 34 -11.00 1.50 5.47
C GLY A 34 -10.46 2.92 5.65
N LYS A 35 -10.81 3.59 6.76
CA LYS A 35 -10.25 4.91 7.13
C LYS A 35 -8.74 4.85 7.31
N SER A 36 -8.23 3.79 7.93
CA SER A 36 -6.78 3.60 8.08
C SER A 36 -6.10 3.40 6.74
N GLN A 37 -6.70 2.65 5.81
CA GLN A 37 -6.15 2.49 4.45
C GLN A 37 -6.14 3.80 3.66
N LEU A 38 -7.18 4.65 3.81
CA LEU A 38 -7.17 5.99 3.24
C LEU A 38 -6.04 6.87 3.82
N LEU A 39 -5.80 6.80 5.13
CA LEU A 39 -4.69 7.51 5.76
C LEU A 39 -3.33 7.01 5.27
N TYR A 40 -3.15 5.70 5.08
CA TYR A 40 -1.92 5.15 4.48
C TYR A 40 -1.70 5.68 3.06
N ALA A 41 -2.74 5.68 2.22
CA ALA A 41 -2.66 6.23 0.87
C ALA A 41 -2.30 7.73 0.89
N PHE A 42 -2.88 8.51 1.82
CA PHE A 42 -2.56 9.92 1.99
C PHE A 42 -1.10 10.16 2.43
N VAL A 43 -0.59 9.35 3.37
CA VAL A 43 0.80 9.41 3.83
C VAL A 43 1.76 9.12 2.67
N PHE A 44 1.52 8.08 1.87
CA PHE A 44 2.40 7.77 0.73
C PHE A 44 2.33 8.82 -0.36
N THR A 45 1.15 9.39 -0.61
CA THR A 45 0.97 10.45 -1.60
C THR A 45 1.72 11.72 -1.21
N SER A 46 1.54 12.18 0.04
CA SER A 46 2.23 13.38 0.54
C SER A 46 3.74 13.19 0.66
N ARG A 47 4.21 11.97 0.97
CA ARG A 47 5.64 11.65 1.06
C ARG A 47 6.34 11.56 -0.30
N TYR A 48 5.65 11.07 -1.33
CA TYR A 48 6.25 10.78 -2.63
C TYR A 48 5.86 11.78 -3.72
N LEU A 49 5.52 13.03 -3.35
CA LEU A 49 5.30 14.13 -4.31
C LEU A 49 6.54 14.43 -5.17
N ASP A 50 7.72 14.08 -4.67
CA ASP A 50 9.01 14.17 -5.37
C ASP A 50 9.25 13.02 -6.37
N LEU A 51 8.23 12.21 -6.71
CA LEU A 51 8.37 11.05 -7.59
C LEU A 51 8.97 11.40 -8.97
N PHE A 52 8.66 12.60 -9.49
CA PHE A 52 9.17 13.08 -10.77
C PHE A 52 10.66 13.44 -10.74
N TYR A 53 11.26 13.56 -9.55
CA TYR A 53 12.69 13.79 -9.39
C TYR A 53 13.42 12.45 -9.30
N PHE A 54 14.18 12.13 -10.35
CA PHE A 54 14.88 10.85 -10.44
C PHE A 54 16.13 10.82 -9.55
N ILE A 55 16.12 9.95 -8.55
CA ILE A 55 17.29 9.68 -7.69
C ILE A 55 17.94 8.35 -8.08
N SER A 56 17.14 7.29 -8.24
CA SER A 56 17.58 5.94 -8.58
C SER A 56 16.40 5.08 -9.01
N ILE A 57 16.64 4.12 -9.90
CA ILE A 57 15.63 3.15 -10.36
C ILE A 57 14.96 2.44 -9.18
N TYR A 58 15.74 1.95 -8.21
CA TYR A 58 15.20 1.27 -7.03
C TYR A 58 14.25 2.18 -6.24
N ASN A 59 14.63 3.44 -6.03
CA ASN A 59 13.81 4.39 -5.28
C ASN A 59 12.48 4.67 -6.00
N THR A 60 12.54 4.94 -7.30
CA THR A 60 11.35 5.22 -8.10
C THR A 60 10.40 4.01 -8.15
N ILE A 61 10.93 2.80 -8.36
CA ILE A 61 10.11 1.56 -8.37
C ILE A 61 9.42 1.35 -7.02
N MET A 62 10.17 1.50 -5.91
CA MET A 62 9.61 1.32 -4.56
C MET A 62 8.51 2.34 -4.26
N LYS A 63 8.71 3.62 -4.62
CA LYS A 63 7.70 4.66 -4.45
C LYS A 63 6.42 4.35 -5.24
N ILE A 64 6.56 3.97 -6.51
CA ILE A 64 5.43 3.60 -7.37
C ILE A 64 4.70 2.39 -6.77
N PHE A 65 5.42 1.37 -6.31
CA PHE A 65 4.82 0.18 -5.72
C PHE A 65 3.96 0.53 -4.50
N PHE A 66 4.49 1.31 -3.55
CA PHE A 66 3.73 1.72 -2.36
C PHE A 66 2.50 2.57 -2.70
N LEU A 67 2.61 3.46 -3.68
CA LEU A 67 1.48 4.24 -4.20
C LEU A 67 0.41 3.34 -4.82
N VAL A 68 0.76 2.51 -5.80
CA VAL A 68 -0.19 1.66 -6.52
C VAL A 68 -0.87 0.67 -5.57
N THR A 69 -0.12 0.05 -4.66
CA THR A 69 -0.69 -0.93 -3.72
C THR A 69 -1.61 -0.29 -2.69
N SER A 70 -1.27 0.88 -2.14
CA SER A 70 -2.15 1.57 -1.19
C SER A 70 -3.46 2.03 -1.82
N TYR A 71 -3.41 2.66 -2.99
CA TYR A 71 -4.63 2.98 -3.75
C TYR A 71 -5.39 1.73 -4.20
N GLY A 72 -4.68 0.66 -4.56
CA GLY A 72 -5.26 -0.64 -4.87
C GLY A 72 -6.07 -1.22 -3.70
N THR A 73 -5.52 -1.21 -2.48
CA THR A 73 -6.23 -1.66 -1.28
C THR A 73 -7.48 -0.82 -1.02
N VAL A 74 -7.38 0.51 -1.12
CA VAL A 74 -8.54 1.41 -1.00
C VAL A 74 -9.60 1.07 -2.05
N TYR A 75 -9.21 0.84 -3.29
CA TYR A 75 -10.14 0.42 -4.35
C TYR A 75 -10.82 -0.91 -4.04
N LEU A 76 -10.07 -1.89 -3.56
CA LEU A 76 -10.62 -3.19 -3.17
C LEU A 76 -11.67 -3.05 -2.06
N MET A 77 -11.41 -2.21 -1.05
CA MET A 77 -12.31 -2.04 0.08
C MET A 77 -13.56 -1.21 -0.26
N PHE A 78 -13.40 -0.05 -0.89
CA PHE A 78 -14.50 0.89 -1.11
C PHE A 78 -15.32 0.65 -2.38
N PHE A 79 -14.77 -0.10 -3.35
CA PHE A 79 -15.47 -0.38 -4.61
C PHE A 79 -15.69 -1.88 -4.83
N LYS A 80 -14.63 -2.69 -4.89
CA LYS A 80 -14.76 -4.09 -5.33
C LYS A 80 -15.46 -4.99 -4.31
N PHE A 81 -15.10 -4.87 -3.04
CA PHE A 81 -15.60 -5.67 -1.92
C PHE A 81 -16.39 -4.83 -0.90
N ARG A 82 -16.96 -3.71 -1.36
CA ARG A 82 -17.76 -2.79 -0.54
C ARG A 82 -18.89 -3.49 0.21
N ALA A 83 -19.48 -4.54 -0.36
CA ALA A 83 -20.55 -5.31 0.28
C ALA A 83 -20.13 -6.02 1.58
N THR A 84 -18.82 -6.23 1.79
CA THR A 84 -18.24 -6.85 2.98
C THR A 84 -17.55 -5.85 3.90
N TYR A 85 -17.61 -4.55 3.54
CA TYR A 85 -17.04 -3.48 4.33
C TYR A 85 -18.07 -3.03 5.38
N ASP A 86 -17.69 -3.11 6.65
CA ASP A 86 -18.53 -2.76 7.80
C ASP A 86 -18.79 -1.25 7.92
#